data_AF-A0A2T7P0B2-F1
#
_entry.id   AF-A0A2T7P0B2-F1
#
_cell.length_a   1.000
_cell.length_b   1.000
_cell.length_c   1.000
_cell.angle_alpha   90.00
_cell.angle_beta   90.00
_cell.angle_gamma   90.00
#
_symmetry.space_group_name_H-M   'P 1'
#
loop_
_entity.id
_entity.type
_entity.pdbx_description
1 polymer ?
#
loop_
_entity_poly.entity_id
_entity_poly.type
_entity_poly.pdbx_seq_one_letter_code
_entity_poly.pdbx_strand_id
1 'polypeptide(L)'
;MPFLTIDMLVARAEIWLVETDHILDYPRPSMPNVKLIGGTATGPGKPLPPQFKSFMDDAKEGVVIVSFGSYVLSLPEPITKKIISVLQDLPFKSIFRSNISSPNSKKILTSSWIPQNDLLAHPNTRVFVSHCGKNEDQKCIQNMKLREFLLWTAVCCLVLLPLCVGGKRVVFMPTPFTSNTNDHTNVARTLARQGHEVWLTMPDYIVNRRVLDTTNLTVIEYQTLINFEEIMTAAFAGNYFKGLPDDWSMCMSHFLQFCDTLLTNASFFEQVKELRPDLFVFDNLRLTNMMTIISYRLGVPFAYLGTFYDPYYQRIPLQPCNIPLLFFSFNHHMSFFQRVLTTVIHVFSSVVDEFSHKDAVSRYAPEMPFLTIDMLVARAEIWLVEMDHILDYPRPSMPNVKLIGGTATGSGKPLPTQFKSFMDDAKEGVVIVSLDNYVLSLPEAITQKIISVLQDLPFKSVFRSNISSPNSKKIVTSSWIPQNDLLAHPNTRVFVSHCGNDGQYEALFHAVPVNRVGIA
;
A
#
# COMPACT_ATOMS: atom_id res chain seq x y z
N MET A 1 -36.76 19.96 5.80
CA MET A 1 -35.41 19.54 5.39
C MET A 1 -34.42 20.55 5.96
N PRO A 2 -33.28 20.14 6.54
CA PRO A 2 -32.25 21.10 6.94
C PRO A 2 -31.71 21.80 5.68
N PHE A 3 -31.44 23.11 5.80
CA PHE A 3 -30.85 23.90 4.72
C PHE A 3 -29.43 23.40 4.46
N LEU A 4 -29.24 22.68 3.35
CA LEU A 4 -27.92 22.28 2.86
C LEU A 4 -27.30 23.46 2.11
N THR A 5 -26.10 23.86 2.49
CA THR A 5 -25.33 24.84 1.72
C THR A 5 -24.78 24.19 0.43
N ILE A 6 -24.38 25.01 -0.54
CA ILE A 6 -23.70 24.52 -1.75
C ILE A 6 -22.46 23.71 -1.36
N ASP A 7 -21.69 24.16 -0.37
CA ASP A 7 -20.52 23.42 0.12
C ASP A 7 -20.87 22.03 0.65
N MET A 8 -21.99 21.89 1.36
CA MET A 8 -22.44 20.60 1.86
C MET A 8 -22.93 19.68 0.73
N LEU A 9 -23.51 20.23 -0.34
CA LEU A 9 -23.89 19.46 -1.53
C LEU A 9 -22.66 19.01 -2.31
N VAL A 10 -21.68 19.90 -2.48
CA VAL A 10 -20.40 19.61 -3.15
C VAL A 10 -19.61 18.55 -2.38
N ALA A 11 -19.55 18.64 -1.04
CA ALA A 11 -18.89 17.67 -0.19
C ALA A 11 -19.51 16.25 -0.24
N ARG A 12 -20.73 16.12 -0.76
CA ARG A 12 -21.41 14.82 -0.95
C ARG A 12 -21.08 14.13 -2.27
N ALA A 13 -20.24 14.72 -3.12
CA ALA A 13 -19.84 14.07 -4.36
C ALA A 13 -19.18 12.71 -4.08
N GLU A 14 -19.76 11.64 -4.64
CA GLU A 14 -19.30 10.27 -4.46
C GLU A 14 -17.94 10.03 -5.15
N ILE A 15 -17.62 10.81 -6.18
CA ILE A 15 -16.35 10.77 -6.88
C ILE A 15 -15.91 12.17 -7.31
N TRP A 16 -14.62 12.43 -7.16
CA TRP A 16 -13.94 13.63 -7.62
C TRP A 16 -12.91 13.24 -8.67
N LEU A 17 -13.13 13.67 -9.91
CA LEU A 17 -12.17 13.49 -10.99
C LEU A 17 -11.34 14.77 -11.13
N VAL A 18 -10.03 14.70 -10.83
CA VAL A 18 -9.14 15.86 -10.82
C VAL A 18 -8.12 15.72 -11.94
N GLU A 19 -8.16 16.61 -12.92
CA GLU A 19 -7.26 16.63 -14.09
C GLU A 19 -5.84 17.09 -13.70
N THR A 20 -5.06 16.20 -13.11
CA THR A 20 -3.66 16.39 -12.72
C THR A 20 -2.97 15.04 -12.58
N ASP A 21 -1.64 15.04 -12.57
CA ASP A 21 -0.83 13.84 -12.37
C ASP A 21 0.13 14.08 -11.19
N HIS A 22 0.37 13.02 -10.41
CA HIS A 22 1.28 13.04 -9.26
C HIS A 22 2.74 13.34 -9.65
N ILE A 23 3.11 13.15 -10.92
CA ILE A 23 4.43 13.51 -11.46
C ILE A 23 4.58 15.03 -11.61
N LEU A 24 3.47 15.75 -11.85
CA LEU A 24 3.47 17.19 -12.16
C LEU A 24 3.12 18.09 -10.99
N ASP A 25 2.53 17.51 -9.95
CA ASP A 25 1.94 18.24 -8.86
C ASP A 25 2.67 17.91 -7.55
N TYR A 26 2.55 18.80 -6.57
CA TYR A 26 3.14 18.53 -5.27
C TYR A 26 2.42 17.35 -4.60
N PRO A 27 3.16 16.45 -3.93
CA PRO A 27 2.55 15.34 -3.23
C PRO A 27 1.64 15.91 -2.14
N ARG A 28 0.37 15.51 -2.18
CA ARG A 28 -0.66 15.92 -1.22
C ARG A 28 -1.50 14.72 -0.82
N PRO A 29 -2.01 14.69 0.42
CA PRO A 29 -2.98 13.69 0.80
C PRO A 29 -4.28 13.86 0.00
N SER A 30 -4.90 12.74 -0.33
CA SER A 30 -6.19 12.71 -1.03
C SER A 30 -7.12 11.67 -0.42
N MET A 31 -8.43 11.89 -0.53
CA MET A 31 -9.45 10.94 -0.08
C MET A 31 -9.66 9.84 -1.12
N PRO A 32 -10.12 8.63 -0.74
CA PRO A 32 -10.29 7.52 -1.69
C PRO A 32 -11.22 7.82 -2.88
N ASN A 33 -12.19 8.71 -2.69
CA ASN A 33 -13.11 9.16 -3.73
C ASN A 33 -12.51 10.19 -4.70
N VAL A 34 -11.28 10.67 -4.48
CA VAL A 34 -10.56 11.56 -5.38
C VAL A 34 -9.68 10.74 -6.32
N LYS A 35 -9.96 10.79 -7.62
CA LYS A 35 -9.17 10.14 -8.67
C LYS A 35 -8.46 11.20 -9.51
N LEU A 36 -7.15 11.11 -9.56
CA LEU A 36 -6.32 11.95 -10.42
C LEU A 36 -6.39 11.39 -11.85
N ILE A 37 -6.83 12.20 -12.80
CA ILE A 37 -7.03 11.84 -14.21
C ILE A 37 -6.24 12.80 -15.13
N GLY A 38 -4.93 12.90 -14.91
CA GLY A 38 -4.06 13.70 -15.77
C GLY A 38 -4.02 13.20 -17.22
N GLY A 39 -3.77 14.11 -18.17
CA GLY A 39 -3.61 13.76 -19.59
C GLY A 39 -4.91 13.40 -20.32
N THR A 40 -6.07 13.79 -19.81
CA THR A 40 -7.36 13.56 -20.50
C THR A 40 -7.52 14.44 -21.74
N ALA A 41 -6.88 15.62 -21.75
CA ALA A 41 -6.80 16.50 -22.91
C ALA A 41 -5.68 16.14 -23.90
N THR A 42 -4.98 15.02 -23.69
CA THR A 42 -3.85 14.57 -24.52
C THR A 42 -4.16 13.23 -25.20
N GLY A 43 -3.63 13.04 -26.40
CA GLY A 43 -3.91 11.87 -27.22
C GLY A 43 -2.84 11.66 -28.29
N PRO A 44 -2.86 10.55 -29.03
CA PRO A 44 -1.89 10.30 -30.09
C PRO A 44 -1.90 11.47 -31.09
N GLY A 45 -0.70 11.91 -31.48
CA GLY A 45 -0.53 12.97 -32.48
C GLY A 45 -1.29 12.63 -33.76
N LYS A 46 -2.08 13.57 -34.25
CA LYS A 46 -2.80 13.48 -35.52
C LYS A 46 -1.92 14.02 -36.66
N PRO A 47 -2.25 13.71 -37.92
CA PRO A 47 -1.55 14.29 -39.07
C PRO A 47 -1.56 15.82 -39.02
N LEU A 48 -0.38 16.44 -39.13
CA LEU A 48 -0.23 17.89 -39.12
C LEU A 48 -0.91 18.54 -40.35
N PRO A 49 -1.53 19.72 -40.20
CA PRO A 49 -1.99 20.51 -41.34
C PRO A 49 -0.84 20.83 -42.31
N PRO A 50 -1.11 20.96 -43.63
CA PRO A 50 -0.07 21.02 -44.67
C PRO A 50 1.05 22.04 -44.39
N GLN A 51 0.71 23.23 -43.90
CA GLN A 51 1.69 24.28 -43.58
C GLN A 51 2.67 23.88 -42.48
N PHE A 52 2.17 23.23 -41.42
CA PHE A 52 2.98 22.79 -40.30
C PHE A 52 3.76 21.54 -40.67
N LYS A 53 3.13 20.61 -41.39
CA LYS A 53 3.79 19.40 -41.89
C LYS A 53 5.01 19.74 -42.75
N SER A 54 4.82 20.56 -43.79
CA SER A 54 5.92 20.98 -44.67
C SER A 54 7.04 21.69 -43.91
N PHE A 55 6.70 22.55 -42.95
CA PHE A 55 7.69 23.27 -42.16
C PHE A 55 8.49 22.33 -41.24
N MET A 56 7.80 21.39 -40.59
CA MET A 56 8.41 20.40 -39.69
C MET A 56 9.26 19.38 -40.46
N ASP A 57 8.81 18.92 -41.64
CA ASP A 57 9.52 17.95 -42.47
C ASP A 57 10.81 18.54 -43.08
N ASP A 58 10.78 19.82 -43.47
CA ASP A 58 11.97 20.53 -44.00
C ASP A 58 12.99 20.90 -42.91
N ALA A 59 12.65 20.75 -41.62
CA ALA A 59 13.50 21.11 -40.49
C ALA A 59 14.49 19.99 -40.10
N LYS A 60 15.56 19.79 -40.88
CA LYS A 60 16.56 18.72 -40.66
C LYS A 60 17.25 18.76 -39.29
N GLU A 61 17.52 19.95 -38.77
CA GLU A 61 18.14 20.15 -37.45
C GLU A 61 17.10 20.08 -36.30
N GLY A 62 15.82 20.10 -36.65
CA GLY A 62 14.69 20.09 -35.73
C GLY A 62 14.08 21.48 -35.48
N VAL A 63 13.02 21.49 -34.68
CA VAL A 63 12.15 22.66 -34.45
C VAL A 63 12.02 22.98 -32.97
N VAL A 64 12.13 24.27 -32.66
CA VAL A 64 11.77 24.85 -31.37
C VAL A 64 10.32 25.36 -31.45
N ILE A 65 9.46 24.90 -30.57
CA ILE A 65 8.06 25.34 -30.50
C ILE A 65 7.93 26.30 -29.30
N VAL A 66 7.35 27.47 -29.51
CA VAL A 66 7.10 28.47 -28.47
C VAL A 66 5.59 28.73 -28.38
N SER A 67 4.99 28.48 -27.22
CA SER A 67 3.56 28.75 -26.97
C SER A 67 3.31 28.97 -25.48
N PHE A 68 2.61 30.06 -25.14
CA PHE A 68 2.31 30.44 -23.75
C PHE A 68 0.84 30.17 -23.36
N GLY A 69 0.23 29.14 -23.94
CA GLY A 69 -1.11 28.70 -23.58
C GLY A 69 -2.25 29.60 -24.03
N SER A 70 -3.48 29.19 -23.74
CA SER A 70 -4.69 29.97 -24.05
C SER A 70 -4.87 31.18 -23.14
N TYR A 71 -4.25 31.19 -21.96
CA TYR A 71 -4.29 32.30 -21.02
C TYR A 71 -3.43 33.49 -21.46
N VAL A 72 -2.40 33.25 -22.28
CA VAL A 72 -1.61 34.31 -22.94
C VAL A 72 -2.03 34.38 -24.40
N LEU A 73 -3.11 35.12 -24.67
CA LEU A 73 -3.64 35.30 -26.03
C LEU A 73 -2.68 36.08 -26.94
N SER A 74 -1.95 37.06 -26.38
CA SER A 74 -0.95 37.84 -27.08
C SER A 74 0.05 38.45 -26.11
N LEU A 75 1.33 38.46 -26.49
CA LEU A 75 2.35 39.21 -25.77
C LEU A 75 2.45 40.65 -26.30
N PRO A 76 2.86 41.62 -25.47
CA PRO A 76 3.19 42.96 -25.94
C PRO A 76 4.15 42.93 -27.13
N GLU A 77 3.92 43.77 -28.13
CA GLU A 77 4.72 43.81 -29.36
C GLU A 77 6.23 43.93 -29.11
N PRO A 78 6.74 44.77 -28.18
CA PRO A 78 8.17 44.84 -27.89
C PRO A 78 8.76 43.51 -27.40
N ILE A 79 8.01 42.74 -26.62
CA ILE A 79 8.43 41.44 -26.10
C ILE A 79 8.40 40.40 -27.22
N THR A 80 7.34 40.39 -28.01
CA THR A 80 7.19 39.49 -29.16
C THR A 80 8.31 39.68 -30.17
N LYS A 81 8.68 40.92 -30.49
CA LYS A 81 9.81 41.23 -31.39
C LYS A 81 11.15 40.76 -30.83
N LYS A 82 11.38 40.89 -29.51
CA LYS A 82 12.58 40.35 -28.86
C LYS A 82 12.63 38.82 -28.96
N ILE A 83 11.53 38.13 -28.70
CA ILE A 83 11.46 36.67 -28.83
C ILE A 83 11.76 36.26 -30.28
N ILE A 84 11.14 36.91 -31.28
CA ILE A 84 11.42 36.64 -32.69
C ILE A 84 12.90 36.86 -33.00
N SER A 85 13.51 37.94 -32.52
CA SER A 85 14.95 38.20 -32.71
C SER A 85 15.81 37.07 -32.15
N VAL A 86 15.52 36.59 -30.94
CA VAL A 86 16.25 35.46 -30.34
C VAL A 86 16.08 34.19 -31.17
N LEU A 87 14.86 33.89 -31.62
CA LEU A 87 14.58 32.72 -32.46
C LEU A 87 15.25 32.80 -33.84
N GLN A 88 15.56 34.00 -34.34
CA GLN A 88 16.30 34.20 -35.60
C GLN A 88 17.75 33.78 -35.47
N ASP A 89 18.35 33.91 -34.28
CA ASP A 89 19.76 33.59 -34.05
C ASP A 89 19.97 32.11 -33.73
N LEU A 90 18.91 31.38 -33.37
CA LEU A 90 18.99 29.94 -33.14
C LEU A 90 19.35 29.17 -34.42
N PRO A 91 20.12 28.06 -34.32
CA PRO A 91 20.40 27.21 -35.48
C PRO A 91 19.15 26.45 -35.96
N PHE A 92 18.18 26.27 -35.07
CA PHE A 92 16.93 25.55 -35.34
C PHE A 92 15.88 26.42 -36.03
N LYS A 93 14.98 25.77 -36.77
CA LYS A 93 13.72 26.40 -37.16
C LYS A 93 12.81 26.56 -35.95
N SER A 94 11.91 27.54 -35.99
CA SER A 94 11.02 27.80 -34.87
C SER A 94 9.56 27.94 -35.29
N ILE A 95 8.65 27.42 -34.47
CA ILE A 95 7.21 27.71 -34.55
C ILE A 95 6.85 28.54 -33.32
N PHE A 96 6.30 29.73 -33.52
CA PHE A 96 5.90 30.60 -32.41
C PHE A 96 4.42 30.95 -32.51
N ARG A 97 3.66 30.59 -31.47
CA ARG A 97 2.26 31.00 -31.36
C ARG A 97 2.18 32.50 -31.07
N SER A 98 1.89 33.29 -32.10
CA SER A 98 1.88 34.76 -32.05
C SER A 98 1.00 35.34 -33.16
N ASN A 99 0.40 36.49 -32.88
CA ASN A 99 -0.34 37.29 -33.87
C ASN A 99 0.57 38.19 -34.72
N ILE A 100 1.85 38.31 -34.35
CA ILE A 100 2.83 39.14 -35.07
C ILE A 100 3.64 38.23 -36.00
N SER A 101 3.66 38.60 -37.29
CA SER A 101 4.38 37.86 -38.32
C SER A 101 5.89 37.96 -38.16
N SER A 102 6.61 36.85 -38.38
CA SER A 102 8.07 36.86 -38.48
C SER A 102 8.56 37.56 -39.77
N PRO A 103 9.67 38.32 -39.71
CA PRO A 103 10.36 38.84 -40.91
C PRO A 103 10.94 37.73 -41.80
N ASN A 104 11.21 36.55 -41.24
CA ASN A 104 11.76 35.39 -41.96
C ASN A 104 10.86 34.17 -41.73
N SER A 105 9.83 34.04 -42.56
CA SER A 105 8.85 32.96 -42.49
C SER A 105 9.40 31.58 -42.84
N LYS A 106 10.55 31.51 -43.54
CA LYS A 106 11.26 30.25 -43.83
C LYS A 106 11.96 29.68 -42.60
N LYS A 107 12.38 30.55 -41.67
CA LYS A 107 13.07 30.16 -40.43
C LYS A 107 12.13 30.12 -39.21
N ILE A 108 11.15 31.02 -39.15
CA ILE A 108 10.22 31.13 -38.02
C ILE A 108 8.79 31.21 -38.55
N LEU A 109 8.00 30.17 -38.26
CA LEU A 109 6.58 30.12 -38.57
C LEU A 109 5.77 30.69 -37.41
N THR A 110 5.05 31.78 -37.65
CA THR A 110 4.18 32.42 -36.65
C THR A 110 2.71 32.16 -36.97
N SER A 111 1.92 31.81 -35.96
CA SER A 111 0.46 31.61 -36.11
C SER A 111 -0.26 31.92 -34.81
N SER A 112 -1.46 32.49 -34.88
CA SER A 112 -2.30 32.78 -33.69
C SER A 112 -2.75 31.50 -32.97
N TRP A 113 -2.82 30.39 -33.71
CA TRP A 113 -3.13 29.05 -33.22
C TRP A 113 -2.18 28.01 -33.82
N ILE A 114 -1.79 27.03 -33.02
CA ILE A 114 -0.94 25.91 -33.46
C ILE A 114 -1.54 24.56 -33.00
N PRO A 115 -1.42 23.48 -33.79
CA PRO A 115 -1.82 22.13 -33.39
C PRO A 115 -0.79 21.56 -32.40
N GLN A 116 -0.77 22.09 -31.18
CA GLN A 116 0.31 21.88 -30.21
C GLN A 116 0.57 20.39 -29.92
N ASN A 117 -0.48 19.58 -29.70
CA ASN A 117 -0.31 18.15 -29.43
C ASN A 117 0.39 17.43 -30.59
N ASP A 118 -0.03 17.73 -31.81
CA ASP A 118 0.48 17.08 -33.02
C ASP A 118 1.90 17.55 -33.36
N LEU A 119 2.19 18.83 -33.10
CA LEU A 119 3.54 19.37 -33.24
C LEU A 119 4.49 18.75 -32.22
N LEU A 120 4.09 18.65 -30.95
CA LEU A 120 4.93 18.03 -29.93
C LEU A 120 5.16 16.53 -30.22
N ALA A 121 4.17 15.84 -30.80
CA ALA A 121 4.29 14.44 -31.20
C ALA A 121 5.20 14.21 -32.43
N HIS A 122 5.61 15.25 -33.16
CA HIS A 122 6.40 15.12 -34.37
C HIS A 122 7.89 14.85 -34.07
N PRO A 123 8.57 13.93 -34.81
CA PRO A 123 9.97 13.54 -34.53
C PRO A 123 10.98 14.69 -34.59
N ASN A 124 10.70 15.72 -35.39
CA ASN A 124 11.58 16.89 -35.52
C ASN A 124 11.43 17.93 -34.40
N THR A 125 10.51 17.75 -33.44
CA THR A 125 10.43 18.65 -32.27
C THR A 125 11.62 18.41 -31.34
N ARG A 126 12.34 19.48 -31.00
CA ARG A 126 13.54 19.41 -30.14
C ARG A 126 13.34 20.08 -28.79
N VAL A 127 12.67 21.22 -28.80
CA VAL A 127 12.45 22.04 -27.60
C VAL A 127 11.05 22.60 -27.64
N PHE A 128 10.37 22.59 -26.50
CA PHE A 128 9.13 23.31 -26.30
C PHE A 128 9.32 24.36 -25.21
N VAL A 129 9.08 25.62 -25.55
CA VAL A 129 9.13 26.76 -24.64
C VAL A 129 7.70 27.18 -24.33
N SER A 130 7.35 27.13 -23.05
CA SER A 130 6.00 27.41 -22.56
C SER A 130 6.03 28.23 -21.28
N HIS A 131 4.87 28.77 -20.89
CA HIS A 131 4.67 29.42 -19.58
C HIS A 131 4.44 28.42 -18.43
N CYS A 132 4.60 27.12 -18.66
CA CYS A 132 4.31 26.03 -17.73
C CYS A 132 2.86 26.05 -17.21
N GLY A 133 1.90 26.12 -18.14
CA GLY A 133 0.48 25.95 -17.80
C GLY A 133 0.14 24.47 -17.62
N LYS A 134 -0.79 24.14 -16.71
CA LYS A 134 -1.18 22.75 -16.36
C LYS A 134 -1.41 21.82 -17.57
N ASN A 135 -2.11 22.31 -18.61
CA ASN A 135 -2.40 21.53 -19.83
C ASN A 135 -1.17 21.36 -20.74
N GLU A 136 -0.20 22.25 -20.63
CA GLU A 136 1.03 22.25 -21.42
C GLU A 136 2.07 21.33 -20.82
N ASP A 137 2.17 21.28 -19.48
CA ASP A 137 3.05 20.36 -18.76
C ASP A 137 2.65 18.90 -19.03
N GLN A 138 1.35 18.59 -18.99
CA GLN A 138 0.84 17.25 -19.34
C GLN A 138 1.14 16.88 -20.80
N LYS A 139 0.98 17.84 -21.73
CA LYS A 139 1.31 17.64 -23.15
C LYS A 139 2.80 17.48 -23.39
N CYS A 140 3.63 18.21 -22.66
CA CYS A 140 5.08 18.16 -22.78
C CYS A 140 5.62 16.87 -22.16
N ILE A 141 5.09 16.38 -21.05
CA ILE A 141 5.51 15.09 -20.48
C ILE A 141 5.11 13.90 -21.36
N GLN A 142 3.91 13.90 -21.95
CA GLN A 142 3.53 12.83 -22.88
C GLN A 142 4.25 12.91 -24.24
N ASN A 143 4.59 14.11 -24.73
CA ASN A 143 5.15 14.33 -26.07
C ASN A 143 6.61 14.82 -26.09
N MET A 144 7.29 14.98 -24.96
CA MET A 144 8.76 14.84 -24.92
C MET A 144 9.08 13.56 -25.68
N LYS A 145 10.29 13.45 -26.24
CA LYS A 145 10.79 12.24 -26.93
C LYS A 145 10.95 11.07 -25.95
N LEU A 146 9.83 10.71 -25.34
CA LEU A 146 9.41 9.57 -24.61
C LEU A 146 8.55 8.77 -25.59
N ARG A 147 7.88 9.28 -26.63
CA ARG A 147 7.08 8.36 -27.48
C ARG A 147 7.90 7.54 -28.48
N GLU A 148 8.90 8.10 -29.15
CA GLU A 148 9.83 7.31 -29.99
C GLU A 148 10.95 6.69 -29.16
N PHE A 149 11.39 7.34 -28.08
CA PHE A 149 12.30 6.73 -27.10
C PHE A 149 11.61 5.68 -26.24
N LEU A 150 10.32 5.77 -25.89
CA LEU A 150 9.48 4.71 -25.27
C LEU A 150 8.83 3.82 -26.29
N LEU A 151 8.78 4.10 -27.59
CA LEU A 151 8.42 3.07 -28.56
C LEU A 151 9.66 2.26 -28.89
N TRP A 152 10.84 2.88 -29.03
CA TRP A 152 12.09 2.15 -29.11
C TRP A 152 12.52 1.55 -27.78
N THR A 153 12.35 2.22 -26.63
CA THR A 153 12.55 1.60 -25.32
C THR A 153 11.39 0.72 -24.96
N ALA A 154 10.11 0.91 -25.31
CA ALA A 154 9.09 -0.13 -25.07
C ALA A 154 9.18 -1.27 -26.07
N VAL A 155 9.67 -1.11 -27.30
CA VAL A 155 9.94 -2.25 -28.20
C VAL A 155 11.23 -2.94 -27.78
N CYS A 156 12.32 -2.20 -27.48
CA CYS A 156 13.50 -2.76 -26.83
C CYS A 156 13.20 -3.27 -25.44
N CYS A 157 12.20 -2.78 -24.72
CA CYS A 157 11.79 -3.31 -23.42
C CYS A 157 10.81 -4.47 -23.60
N LEU A 158 9.92 -4.48 -24.58
CA LEU A 158 9.04 -5.63 -24.82
C LEU A 158 9.81 -6.80 -25.48
N VAL A 159 10.90 -6.50 -26.19
CA VAL A 159 11.79 -7.49 -26.83
C VAL A 159 13.01 -7.82 -25.95
N LEU A 160 13.59 -6.85 -25.22
CA LEU A 160 14.72 -7.05 -24.29
C LEU A 160 14.35 -7.09 -22.79
N LEU A 161 13.21 -6.58 -22.27
CA LEU A 161 12.83 -6.81 -20.85
C LEU A 161 12.61 -8.29 -20.56
N PRO A 162 12.02 -9.12 -21.44
CA PRO A 162 12.01 -10.56 -21.21
C PRO A 162 13.43 -11.16 -21.20
N LEU A 163 14.42 -10.48 -21.79
CA LEU A 163 15.83 -10.88 -21.84
C LEU A 163 16.71 -10.17 -20.77
N CYS A 164 16.21 -9.14 -20.07
CA CYS A 164 17.01 -8.25 -19.20
C CYS A 164 16.34 -7.88 -17.87
N VAL A 165 15.06 -8.20 -17.63
CA VAL A 165 14.47 -8.13 -16.29
C VAL A 165 14.75 -9.47 -15.62
N GLY A 166 15.97 -9.62 -15.12
CA GLY A 166 16.18 -10.55 -14.03
C GLY A 166 15.24 -10.16 -12.88
N GLY A 167 14.62 -11.15 -12.26
CA GLY A 167 13.85 -10.96 -11.04
C GLY A 167 14.64 -10.11 -10.05
N LYS A 168 14.03 -9.04 -9.54
CA LYS A 168 14.61 -8.31 -8.40
C LYS A 168 14.59 -9.20 -7.16
N ARG A 169 15.62 -9.06 -6.32
CA ARG A 169 15.75 -9.81 -5.09
C ARG A 169 15.10 -9.06 -3.94
N VAL A 170 14.01 -9.60 -3.40
CA VAL A 170 13.21 -8.93 -2.37
C VAL A 170 13.22 -9.76 -1.09
N VAL A 171 13.62 -9.14 0.01
CA VAL A 171 13.66 -9.79 1.34
C VAL A 171 12.53 -9.24 2.20
N PHE A 172 11.57 -10.10 2.54
CA PHE A 172 10.47 -9.82 3.45
C PHE A 172 10.89 -10.14 4.89
N MET A 173 10.65 -9.19 5.78
CA MET A 173 11.01 -9.23 7.19
C MET A 173 9.78 -8.90 8.06
N PRO A 174 8.84 -9.85 8.20
CA PRO A 174 7.66 -9.68 9.04
C PRO A 174 8.00 -9.61 10.52
N THR A 175 7.10 -9.02 11.30
CA THR A 175 7.09 -9.19 12.76
C THR A 175 6.93 -10.68 13.08
N PRO A 176 7.56 -11.23 14.13
CA PRO A 176 7.50 -12.64 14.49
C PRO A 176 6.13 -13.06 15.05
N PHE A 177 5.08 -12.91 14.26
CA PHE A 177 3.74 -13.42 14.46
C PHE A 177 3.29 -14.15 13.20
N THR A 178 2.52 -15.21 13.37
CA THR A 178 2.01 -16.06 12.29
C THR A 178 1.13 -15.27 11.33
N SER A 179 0.29 -14.35 11.84
CA SER A 179 -0.56 -13.47 11.03
C SER A 179 0.26 -12.52 10.16
N ASN A 180 1.16 -11.74 10.75
CA ASN A 180 2.05 -10.84 10.02
C ASN A 180 2.90 -11.57 8.96
N THR A 181 3.40 -12.75 9.32
CA THR A 181 4.16 -13.60 8.39
C THR A 181 3.27 -14.10 7.24
N ASN A 182 1.99 -14.39 7.49
CA ASN A 182 1.02 -14.76 6.45
C ASN A 182 0.79 -13.61 5.47
N ASP A 183 0.59 -12.38 5.95
CA ASP A 183 0.42 -11.18 5.10
C ASP A 183 1.62 -11.00 4.17
N HIS A 184 2.83 -11.07 4.74
CA HIS A 184 4.08 -10.99 3.99
C HIS A 184 4.20 -12.15 2.99
N THR A 185 3.81 -13.36 3.37
CA THR A 185 3.81 -14.54 2.49
C THR A 185 2.91 -14.34 1.27
N ASN A 186 1.74 -13.73 1.44
CA ASN A 186 0.78 -13.51 0.36
C ASN A 186 1.28 -12.49 -0.67
N VAL A 187 1.88 -11.40 -0.20
CA VAL A 187 2.52 -10.40 -1.07
C VAL A 187 3.77 -10.97 -1.73
N ALA A 188 4.62 -11.66 -0.97
CA ALA A 188 5.83 -12.33 -1.47
C ALA A 188 5.50 -13.32 -2.60
N ARG A 189 4.45 -14.13 -2.46
CA ARG A 189 3.99 -15.07 -3.50
C ARG A 189 3.56 -14.35 -4.78
N THR A 190 2.93 -13.18 -4.63
CA THR A 190 2.52 -12.36 -5.79
C THR A 190 3.73 -11.82 -6.53
N LEU A 191 4.76 -11.33 -5.82
CA LEU A 191 6.01 -10.89 -6.44
C LEU A 191 6.77 -12.06 -7.09
N ALA A 192 6.81 -13.23 -6.44
CA ALA A 192 7.44 -14.42 -7.01
C ALA A 192 6.79 -14.82 -8.35
N ARG A 193 5.45 -14.77 -8.44
CA ARG A 193 4.72 -15.02 -9.70
C ARG A 193 5.01 -14.00 -10.80
N GLN A 194 5.42 -12.79 -10.42
CA GLN A 194 5.85 -11.75 -11.35
C GLN A 194 7.33 -11.90 -11.76
N GLY A 195 8.01 -12.95 -11.31
CA GLY A 195 9.38 -13.28 -11.68
C GLY A 195 10.45 -12.75 -10.73
N HIS A 196 10.08 -12.18 -9.58
CA HIS A 196 11.03 -11.76 -8.55
C HIS A 196 11.58 -12.94 -7.76
N GLU A 197 12.83 -12.84 -7.31
CA GLU A 197 13.39 -13.79 -6.35
C GLU A 197 13.05 -13.28 -4.94
N VAL A 198 12.37 -14.10 -4.14
CA VAL A 198 11.75 -13.65 -2.89
C VAL A 198 12.23 -14.50 -1.72
N TRP A 199 12.73 -13.82 -0.69
CA TRP A 199 13.12 -14.41 0.57
C TRP A 199 12.20 -13.94 1.67
N LEU A 200 11.78 -14.86 2.53
CA LEU A 200 10.94 -14.59 3.68
C LEU A 200 11.71 -14.96 4.95
N THR A 201 12.02 -13.98 5.80
CA THR A 201 12.63 -14.27 7.09
C THR A 201 11.57 -14.77 8.07
N MET A 202 11.86 -15.82 8.82
CA MET A 202 10.89 -16.44 9.72
C MET A 202 11.58 -16.96 10.99
N PRO A 203 10.97 -16.78 12.17
CA PRO A 203 11.50 -17.37 13.39
C PRO A 203 11.32 -18.90 13.38
N ASP A 204 12.26 -19.60 14.00
CA ASP A 204 12.34 -21.06 14.12
C ASP A 204 11.02 -21.72 14.57
N TYR A 205 10.31 -21.13 15.54
CA TYR A 205 9.05 -21.71 16.04
C TYR A 205 7.90 -21.64 15.01
N ILE A 206 7.86 -20.66 14.10
CA ILE A 206 6.84 -20.61 13.04
C ILE A 206 7.17 -21.65 11.96
N VAL A 207 8.45 -21.78 11.60
CA VAL A 207 8.94 -22.81 10.67
C VAL A 207 8.57 -24.22 11.19
N ASN A 208 8.84 -24.48 12.47
CA ASN A 208 8.58 -25.77 13.11
C ASN A 208 7.10 -26.13 13.18
N ARG A 209 6.21 -25.14 13.33
CA ARG A 209 4.74 -25.36 13.36
C ARG A 209 4.16 -25.74 12.00
N ARG A 210 4.83 -25.38 10.89
CA ARG A 210 4.38 -25.69 9.51
C ARG A 210 2.95 -25.23 9.20
N VAL A 211 2.58 -24.05 9.73
CA VAL A 211 1.24 -23.47 9.59
C VAL A 211 1.07 -22.58 8.35
N LEU A 212 2.18 -22.21 7.70
CA LEU A 212 2.18 -21.37 6.51
C LEU A 212 2.61 -22.15 5.28
N ASP A 213 1.92 -21.90 4.15
CA ASP A 213 2.29 -22.45 2.85
C ASP A 213 3.38 -21.58 2.20
N THR A 214 4.63 -21.97 2.42
CA THR A 214 5.82 -21.33 1.84
C THR A 214 6.28 -21.99 0.53
N THR A 215 5.41 -22.76 -0.14
CA THR A 215 5.75 -23.41 -1.41
C THR A 215 6.22 -22.38 -2.44
N ASN A 216 7.37 -22.65 -3.07
CA ASN A 216 8.04 -21.76 -4.03
C ASN A 216 8.58 -20.44 -3.44
N LEU A 217 8.74 -20.34 -2.11
CA LEU A 217 9.42 -19.23 -1.44
C LEU A 217 10.68 -19.73 -0.75
N THR A 218 11.74 -18.91 -0.72
CA THR A 218 12.95 -19.23 0.03
C THR A 218 12.82 -18.67 1.44
N VAL A 219 12.90 -19.54 2.47
CA VAL A 219 12.82 -19.12 3.87
C VAL A 219 14.21 -18.90 4.44
N ILE A 220 14.40 -17.76 5.11
CA ILE A 220 15.59 -17.48 5.94
C ILE A 220 15.16 -17.64 7.39
N GLU A 221 15.49 -18.79 7.97
CA GLU A 221 15.21 -19.06 9.37
C GLU A 221 16.18 -18.31 10.28
N TYR A 222 15.65 -17.69 11.34
CA TYR A 222 16.47 -17.17 12.43
C TYR A 222 15.99 -17.72 13.77
N GLN A 223 16.95 -17.95 14.66
CA GLN A 223 16.66 -18.46 16.00
C GLN A 223 16.15 -17.34 16.91
N THR A 224 15.12 -17.64 17.68
CA THR A 224 14.62 -16.75 18.73
C THR A 224 14.85 -17.36 20.10
N LEU A 225 15.16 -16.52 21.10
CA LEU A 225 15.32 -16.97 22.48
C LEU A 225 13.99 -17.39 23.11
N ILE A 226 12.89 -16.80 22.64
CA ILE A 226 11.56 -16.97 23.18
C ILE A 226 10.53 -17.02 22.05
N ASN A 227 9.45 -17.76 22.29
CA ASN A 227 8.27 -17.75 21.44
C ASN A 227 7.42 -16.51 21.76
N PHE A 228 7.74 -15.38 21.11
CA PHE A 228 7.06 -14.10 21.31
C PHE A 228 5.54 -14.22 21.11
N GLU A 229 5.12 -14.90 20.05
CA GLU A 229 3.71 -15.10 19.77
C GLU A 229 3.00 -15.78 20.94
N GLU A 230 3.56 -16.86 21.47
CA GLU A 230 2.95 -17.62 22.56
C GLU A 230 2.89 -16.81 23.87
N ILE A 231 3.97 -16.10 24.22
CA ILE A 231 4.03 -15.26 25.42
C ILE A 231 2.98 -14.15 25.34
N MET A 232 2.93 -13.44 24.21
CA MET A 232 1.99 -12.33 24.00
C MET A 232 0.55 -12.84 23.98
N THR A 233 0.30 -13.96 23.30
CA THR A 233 -1.03 -14.59 23.25
C THR A 233 -1.52 -14.98 24.64
N ALA A 234 -0.68 -15.66 25.42
CA ALA A 234 -1.05 -16.12 26.75
C ALA A 234 -1.30 -14.95 27.71
N ALA A 235 -0.50 -13.88 27.61
CA ALA A 235 -0.65 -12.69 28.43
C ALA A 235 -1.94 -11.94 28.11
N PHE A 236 -2.17 -11.59 26.83
CA PHE A 236 -3.35 -10.83 26.40
C PHE A 236 -4.66 -11.57 26.65
N ALA A 237 -4.74 -12.84 26.24
CA ALA A 237 -5.95 -13.64 26.49
C ALA A 237 -6.19 -13.81 28.00
N GLY A 238 -5.13 -14.10 28.76
CA GLY A 238 -5.21 -14.27 30.21
C GLY A 238 -5.70 -13.01 30.94
N ASN A 239 -5.21 -11.84 30.56
CA ASN A 239 -5.62 -10.55 31.13
C ASN A 239 -7.04 -10.19 30.73
N TYR A 240 -7.40 -10.36 29.46
CA TYR A 240 -8.74 -10.10 28.95
C TYR A 240 -9.81 -10.86 29.74
N PHE A 241 -9.66 -12.18 29.91
CA PHE A 241 -10.64 -12.99 30.65
C PHE A 241 -10.63 -12.73 32.16
N LYS A 242 -9.58 -12.12 32.70
CA LYS A 242 -9.50 -11.70 34.11
C LYS A 242 -9.96 -10.24 34.32
N GLY A 243 -10.24 -9.50 33.25
CA GLY A 243 -10.53 -8.06 33.32
C GLY A 243 -9.34 -7.21 33.80
N LEU A 244 -8.12 -7.68 33.55
CA LEU A 244 -6.88 -6.98 33.90
C LEU A 244 -6.38 -6.15 32.71
N PRO A 245 -5.73 -5.00 32.95
CA PRO A 245 -5.09 -4.25 31.88
C PRO A 245 -3.86 -5.00 31.34
N ASP A 246 -3.56 -4.82 30.06
CA ASP A 246 -2.37 -5.39 29.45
C ASP A 246 -1.09 -4.65 29.87
N ASP A 247 -0.03 -5.41 30.11
CA ASP A 247 1.30 -4.88 30.41
C ASP A 247 2.05 -4.56 29.11
N TRP A 248 1.82 -3.36 28.59
CA TRP A 248 2.50 -2.84 27.42
C TRP A 248 4.01 -2.64 27.62
N SER A 249 4.47 -2.47 28.86
CA SER A 249 5.90 -2.31 29.16
C SER A 249 6.66 -3.62 28.96
N MET A 250 6.03 -4.74 29.34
CA MET A 250 6.54 -6.07 29.06
C MET A 250 6.57 -6.34 27.55
N CYS A 251 5.51 -6.02 26.81
CA CYS A 251 5.49 -6.15 25.35
C CYS A 251 6.68 -5.41 24.71
N MET A 252 6.85 -4.15 25.10
CA MET A 252 7.90 -3.29 24.57
C MET A 252 9.30 -3.84 24.82
N SER A 253 9.59 -4.27 26.06
CA SER A 253 10.92 -4.75 26.43
C SER A 253 11.31 -6.01 25.64
N HIS A 254 10.37 -6.92 25.43
CA HIS A 254 10.58 -8.12 24.61
C HIS A 254 10.85 -7.77 23.14
N PHE A 255 10.10 -6.83 22.55
CA PHE A 255 10.35 -6.39 21.16
C PHE A 255 11.69 -5.67 20.98
N LEU A 256 12.09 -4.85 21.94
CA LEU A 256 13.43 -4.23 21.93
C LEU A 256 14.52 -5.30 22.01
N GLN A 257 14.38 -6.29 22.90
CA GLN A 257 15.31 -7.40 23.00
C GLN A 257 15.38 -8.24 21.71
N PHE A 258 14.24 -8.44 21.05
CA PHE A 258 14.18 -9.09 19.74
C PHE A 258 15.00 -8.32 18.71
N CYS A 259 14.76 -7.03 18.57
CA CYS A 259 15.50 -6.18 17.64
C CYS A 259 17.00 -6.19 17.96
N ASP A 260 17.38 -6.06 19.23
CA ASP A 260 18.78 -6.10 19.67
C ASP A 260 19.46 -7.43 19.31
N THR A 261 18.77 -8.55 19.52
CA THR A 261 19.28 -9.89 19.20
C THR A 261 19.47 -10.06 17.70
N LEU A 262 18.50 -9.63 16.89
CA LEU A 262 18.58 -9.76 15.43
C LEU A 262 19.65 -8.84 14.83
N LEU A 263 19.74 -7.59 15.30
CA LEU A 263 20.71 -6.60 14.80
C LEU A 263 22.16 -6.90 15.22
N THR A 264 22.36 -7.67 16.29
CA THR A 264 23.70 -8.13 16.72
C THR A 264 24.09 -9.48 16.11
N ASN A 265 23.17 -10.18 15.43
CA ASN A 265 23.44 -11.48 14.83
C ASN A 265 24.27 -11.33 13.54
N ALA A 266 25.58 -11.46 13.68
CA ALA A 266 26.53 -11.35 12.56
C ALA A 266 26.29 -12.41 11.47
N SER A 267 25.92 -13.64 11.85
CA SER A 267 25.65 -14.71 10.88
C SER A 267 24.43 -14.40 10.02
N PHE A 268 23.35 -13.92 10.64
CA PHE A 268 22.15 -13.50 9.94
C PHE A 268 22.44 -12.31 9.01
N PHE A 269 23.19 -11.32 9.50
CA PHE A 269 23.56 -10.16 8.70
C PHE A 269 24.40 -10.53 7.47
N GLU A 270 25.44 -11.37 7.62
CA GLU A 270 26.25 -11.81 6.48
C GLU A 270 25.43 -12.65 5.50
N GLN A 271 24.55 -13.53 5.98
CA GLN A 271 23.63 -14.27 5.11
C GLN A 271 22.77 -13.32 4.27
N VAL A 272 22.12 -12.33 4.88
CA VAL A 272 21.28 -11.34 4.18
C VAL A 272 22.11 -10.48 3.22
N LYS A 273 23.33 -10.11 3.59
CA LYS A 273 24.25 -9.32 2.75
C LYS A 273 24.74 -10.10 1.53
N GLU A 274 25.04 -11.38 1.66
CA GLU A 274 25.43 -12.26 0.55
C GLU A 274 24.33 -12.39 -0.51
N LEU A 275 23.06 -12.32 -0.10
CA LEU A 275 21.93 -12.28 -1.03
C LEU A 275 21.90 -11.04 -1.92
N ARG A 276 22.64 -9.97 -1.58
CA ARG A 276 22.64 -8.66 -2.26
C ARG A 276 21.23 -8.18 -2.65
N PRO A 277 20.33 -7.96 -1.67
CA PRO A 277 18.94 -7.62 -1.95
C PRO A 277 18.80 -6.32 -2.75
N ASP A 278 17.81 -6.26 -3.63
CA ASP A 278 17.42 -5.02 -4.33
C ASP A 278 16.39 -4.20 -3.52
N LEU A 279 15.64 -4.85 -2.64
CA LEU A 279 14.59 -4.23 -1.81
C LEU A 279 14.37 -5.04 -0.52
N PHE A 280 14.20 -4.35 0.60
CA PHE A 280 13.63 -4.95 1.83
C PHE A 280 12.16 -4.58 1.99
N VAL A 281 11.37 -5.50 2.54
CA VAL A 281 9.98 -5.25 2.94
C VAL A 281 9.85 -5.55 4.43
N PHE A 282 9.79 -4.52 5.25
CA PHE A 282 9.65 -4.65 6.70
C PHE A 282 8.18 -4.61 7.12
N ASP A 283 7.88 -5.15 8.29
CA ASP A 283 6.58 -4.96 8.92
C ASP A 283 6.36 -3.50 9.34
N ASN A 284 5.13 -2.97 9.20
CA ASN A 284 4.81 -1.59 9.57
C ASN A 284 4.42 -1.40 11.04
N LEU A 285 4.55 -2.43 11.86
CA LEU A 285 4.46 -2.35 13.31
C LEU A 285 5.61 -1.54 13.91
N ARG A 286 5.27 -0.47 14.65
CA ARG A 286 6.23 0.43 15.31
C ARG A 286 7.29 -0.30 16.13
N LEU A 287 6.89 -1.41 16.78
CA LEU A 287 7.74 -2.27 17.62
C LEU A 287 8.93 -2.89 16.87
N THR A 288 8.92 -2.90 15.54
CA THR A 288 9.96 -3.51 14.69
C THR A 288 10.72 -2.51 13.83
N ASN A 289 10.46 -1.20 13.99
CA ASN A 289 11.08 -0.14 13.18
C ASN A 289 12.63 -0.18 13.22
N MET A 290 13.23 -0.64 14.32
CA MET A 290 14.69 -0.79 14.44
C MET A 290 15.29 -1.77 13.41
N MET A 291 14.52 -2.77 12.93
CA MET A 291 14.98 -3.72 11.91
C MET A 291 15.36 -3.03 10.60
N THR A 292 14.79 -1.86 10.33
CA THR A 292 15.09 -1.01 9.17
C THR A 292 16.58 -0.65 9.08
N ILE A 293 17.30 -0.64 10.20
CA ILE A 293 18.76 -0.40 10.24
C ILE A 293 19.51 -1.38 9.34
N ILE A 294 19.03 -2.61 9.17
CA ILE A 294 19.64 -3.61 8.27
C ILE A 294 19.72 -3.07 6.84
N SER A 295 18.61 -2.54 6.32
CA SER A 295 18.56 -1.97 4.97
C SER A 295 19.45 -0.72 4.85
N TYR A 296 19.46 0.13 5.89
CA TYR A 296 20.26 1.34 5.94
C TYR A 296 21.75 1.04 5.87
N ARG A 297 22.20 0.06 6.67
CA ARG A 297 23.59 -0.40 6.73
C ARG A 297 24.06 -1.00 5.41
N LEU A 298 23.16 -1.64 4.66
CA LEU A 298 23.45 -2.22 3.35
C LEU A 298 23.29 -1.23 2.18
N GLY A 299 22.74 -0.03 2.42
CA GLY A 299 22.45 0.94 1.37
C GLY A 299 21.36 0.48 0.39
N VAL A 300 20.44 -0.36 0.84
CA VAL A 300 19.36 -0.94 0.02
C VAL A 300 18.04 -0.20 0.35
N PRO A 301 17.23 0.18 -0.66
CA PRO A 301 15.92 0.78 -0.41
C PRO A 301 14.98 -0.21 0.30
N PHE A 302 13.94 0.31 0.93
CA PHE A 302 12.99 -0.52 1.65
C PHE A 302 11.56 0.00 1.54
N ALA A 303 10.64 -0.92 1.75
CA ALA A 303 9.20 -0.72 1.83
C ALA A 303 8.67 -1.24 3.17
N TYR A 304 7.46 -0.84 3.50
CA TYR A 304 6.71 -1.37 4.63
C TYR A 304 5.48 -2.14 4.18
N LEU A 305 5.13 -3.19 4.92
CA LEU A 305 3.92 -4.00 4.73
C LEU A 305 3.31 -4.37 6.09
N GLY A 306 2.03 -4.05 6.31
CA GLY A 306 1.30 -4.56 7.47
C GLY A 306 -0.03 -3.84 7.71
N THR A 307 -0.65 -4.07 8.86
CA THR A 307 -2.02 -3.60 9.16
C THR A 307 -2.08 -2.19 9.74
N PHE A 308 -0.95 -1.55 10.03
CA PHE A 308 -0.94 -0.24 10.70
C PHE A 308 -0.96 0.93 9.70
N TYR A 309 -2.01 1.74 9.80
CA TYR A 309 -2.06 3.05 9.17
C TYR A 309 -1.52 4.10 10.14
N ASP A 310 -0.33 4.63 9.84
CA ASP A 310 0.38 5.58 10.70
C ASP A 310 0.66 6.90 9.96
N PRO A 311 -0.16 7.95 10.17
CA PRO A 311 0.00 9.21 9.47
C PRO A 311 1.39 9.84 9.68
N TYR A 312 1.99 9.64 10.85
CA TYR A 312 3.25 10.29 11.23
C TYR A 312 4.40 9.77 10.36
N TYR A 313 4.62 8.45 10.36
CA TYR A 313 5.70 7.86 9.56
C TYR A 313 5.40 7.86 8.06
N GLN A 314 4.12 7.81 7.68
CA GLN A 314 3.68 7.85 6.29
C GLN A 314 3.70 9.28 5.69
N ARG A 315 4.10 10.29 6.47
CA ARG A 315 4.17 11.71 6.05
C ARG A 315 2.82 12.25 5.61
N ILE A 316 1.74 11.73 6.18
CA ILE A 316 0.37 12.18 5.92
C ILE A 316 0.09 13.33 6.91
N PRO A 317 -0.32 14.52 6.42
CA PRO A 317 -0.78 15.60 7.30
C PRO A 317 -1.82 15.10 8.31
N LEU A 318 -1.47 15.17 9.59
CA LEU A 318 -2.24 14.59 10.67
C LEU A 318 -3.49 15.44 10.94
N GLN A 319 -4.68 14.83 10.83
CA GLN A 319 -5.94 15.38 11.34
C GLN A 319 -6.41 14.52 12.53
N PRO A 320 -5.84 14.75 13.72
CA PRO A 320 -5.92 13.78 14.80
C PRO A 320 -7.32 13.71 15.44
N CYS A 321 -8.14 14.75 15.28
CA CYS A 321 -9.52 14.77 15.73
C CYS A 321 -10.47 13.88 14.91
N ASN A 322 -10.02 13.35 13.77
CA ASN A 322 -10.82 12.52 12.88
C ASN A 322 -10.35 11.05 12.81
N ILE A 323 -9.20 10.74 13.40
CA ILE A 323 -8.59 9.40 13.36
C ILE A 323 -8.73 8.79 14.75
N PRO A 324 -9.69 7.87 14.97
CA PRO A 324 -9.79 7.13 16.22
C PRO A 324 -8.47 6.42 16.52
N LEU A 325 -8.12 6.38 17.79
CA LEU A 325 -6.94 5.63 18.23
C LEU A 325 -7.29 4.14 18.31
N LEU A 326 -6.37 3.30 17.83
CA LEU A 326 -6.57 1.86 17.71
C LEU A 326 -6.95 1.16 19.03
N PHE A 327 -6.55 1.74 20.17
CA PHE A 327 -6.76 1.19 21.51
C PHE A 327 -7.99 1.75 22.24
N PHE A 328 -8.71 2.68 21.62
CA PHE A 328 -9.95 3.22 22.18
C PHE A 328 -11.13 2.71 21.37
N SER A 329 -12.23 2.37 22.04
CA SER A 329 -13.51 2.00 21.39
C SER A 329 -14.24 3.22 20.80
N PHE A 330 -13.50 4.12 20.15
CA PHE A 330 -14.03 5.29 19.47
C PHE A 330 -14.29 4.95 18.00
N ASN A 331 -15.41 5.43 17.47
CA ASN A 331 -15.70 5.37 16.04
C ASN A 331 -15.54 6.78 15.44
N HIS A 332 -15.84 6.94 14.14
CA HIS A 332 -15.75 8.24 13.45
C HIS A 332 -16.67 9.34 14.05
N HIS A 333 -17.67 8.98 14.86
CA HIS A 333 -18.50 9.91 15.64
C HIS A 333 -17.95 10.09 17.06
N MET A 334 -16.90 10.91 17.18
CA MET A 334 -16.34 11.33 18.48
C MET A 334 -16.97 12.62 19.00
N SER A 335 -17.25 12.68 20.30
CA SER A 335 -17.59 13.90 21.04
C SER A 335 -16.40 14.87 21.09
N PHE A 336 -16.65 16.13 21.46
CA PHE A 336 -15.58 17.13 21.59
C PHE A 336 -14.43 16.65 22.49
N PHE A 337 -14.73 16.11 23.67
CA PHE A 337 -13.70 15.65 24.60
C PHE A 337 -12.94 14.42 24.09
N GLN A 338 -13.62 13.50 23.41
CA GLN A 338 -12.95 12.37 22.75
C GLN A 338 -11.97 12.89 21.70
N ARG A 339 -12.37 13.84 20.85
CA ARG A 339 -11.49 14.46 19.84
C ARG A 339 -10.28 15.16 20.47
N VAL A 340 -10.48 15.86 21.59
CA VAL A 340 -9.39 16.53 22.32
C VAL A 340 -8.40 15.49 22.86
N LEU A 341 -8.89 14.44 23.52
CA LEU A 341 -8.04 13.37 24.05
C LEU A 341 -7.26 12.66 22.93
N THR A 342 -7.94 12.29 21.85
CA THR A 342 -7.33 11.68 20.67
C THR A 342 -6.26 12.60 20.07
N THR A 343 -6.50 13.91 20.03
CA THR A 343 -5.51 14.90 19.58
C THR A 343 -4.27 14.96 20.47
N VAL A 344 -4.45 15.01 21.79
CA VAL A 344 -3.33 15.03 22.73
C VAL A 344 -2.47 13.78 22.60
N ILE A 345 -3.08 12.61 22.46
CA ILE A 345 -2.36 11.34 22.33
C ILE A 345 -1.61 11.28 20.99
N HIS A 346 -2.22 11.64 19.87
CA HIS A 346 -1.53 11.67 18.58
C HIS A 346 -0.32 12.63 18.59
N VAL A 347 -0.47 13.80 19.21
CA VAL A 347 0.65 14.75 19.39
C VAL A 347 1.73 14.13 20.26
N PHE A 348 1.38 13.53 21.39
CA PHE A 348 2.34 12.84 22.26
C PHE A 348 3.10 11.75 21.50
N SER A 349 2.40 10.87 20.79
CA SER A 349 2.98 9.77 19.99
C SER A 349 3.77 10.23 18.76
N SER A 350 3.70 11.51 18.38
CA SER A 350 4.54 12.12 17.33
C SER A 350 5.84 12.70 17.87
N VAL A 351 5.91 12.98 19.17
CA VAL A 351 7.07 13.60 19.83
C VAL A 351 7.87 12.57 20.62
N VAL A 352 7.19 11.57 21.18
CA VAL A 352 7.78 10.53 22.00
C VAL A 352 7.75 9.21 21.25
N ASP A 353 8.94 8.73 20.89
CA ASP A 353 9.13 7.36 20.41
C ASP A 353 9.48 6.47 21.61
N GLU A 354 8.51 5.65 22.03
CA GLU A 354 8.67 4.65 23.09
C GLU A 354 9.08 3.28 22.51
N PHE A 355 9.14 3.14 21.18
CA PHE A 355 9.26 1.86 20.49
C PHE A 355 10.68 1.54 20.04
N SER A 356 11.66 2.41 20.29
CA SER A 356 13.01 2.25 19.78
C SER A 356 14.08 2.86 20.68
N HIS A 357 15.28 2.29 20.67
CA HIS A 357 16.45 2.90 21.32
C HIS A 357 16.89 4.14 20.53
N LYS A 358 17.02 5.29 21.20
CA LYS A 358 17.44 6.55 20.56
C LYS A 358 18.82 6.48 19.91
N ASP A 359 19.70 5.64 20.43
CA ASP A 359 21.06 5.41 19.92
C ASP A 359 21.17 4.20 18.98
N ALA A 360 20.06 3.55 18.60
CA ALA A 360 20.06 2.31 17.82
C ALA A 360 20.89 2.41 16.54
N VAL A 361 20.73 3.48 15.75
CA VAL A 361 21.49 3.65 14.50
C VAL A 361 22.99 3.76 14.77
N SER A 362 23.41 4.57 15.74
CA SER A 362 24.82 4.68 16.13
C SER A 362 25.41 3.37 16.63
N ARG A 363 24.58 2.55 17.31
CA ARG A 363 24.99 1.29 17.90
C ARG A 363 25.14 0.17 16.86
N TYR A 364 24.19 0.07 15.93
CA TYR A 364 24.08 -1.06 15.00
C TYR A 364 24.55 -0.76 13.58
N ALA A 365 24.74 0.52 13.23
CA ALA A 365 25.34 0.97 11.97
C ALA A 365 26.29 2.17 12.23
N PRO A 366 27.32 2.01 13.08
CA PRO A 366 28.25 3.09 13.46
C PRO A 366 29.00 3.72 12.27
N GLU A 367 29.12 2.99 11.16
CA GLU A 367 29.75 3.44 9.91
C GLU A 367 28.87 4.39 9.08
N MET A 368 27.57 4.43 9.36
CA MET A 368 26.61 5.25 8.62
C MET A 368 26.40 6.61 9.29
N PRO A 369 25.99 7.65 8.53
CA PRO A 369 25.58 8.92 9.13
C PRO A 369 24.48 8.72 10.18
N PHE A 370 24.59 9.45 11.29
CA PHE A 370 23.57 9.41 12.34
C PHE A 370 22.20 9.81 11.81
N LEU A 371 21.20 8.98 12.13
CA LEU A 371 19.80 9.24 11.94
C LEU A 371 19.05 8.76 13.17
N THR A 372 17.98 9.46 13.53
CA THR A 372 16.98 8.92 14.45
C THR A 372 16.12 7.89 13.72
N ILE A 373 15.49 6.98 14.46
CA ILE A 373 14.67 5.91 13.86
C ILE A 373 13.50 6.48 13.05
N ASP A 374 12.85 7.55 13.53
CA ASP A 374 11.78 8.22 12.80
C ASP A 374 12.24 8.81 11.46
N MET A 375 13.42 9.43 11.42
CA MET A 375 14.01 9.92 10.17
C MET A 375 14.36 8.79 9.22
N LEU A 376 14.81 7.64 9.75
CA LEU A 376 15.11 6.46 8.97
C LEU A 376 13.83 5.87 8.37
N VAL A 377 12.83 5.53 9.20
CA VAL A 377 11.53 4.95 8.81
C VAL A 377 10.84 5.80 7.75
N ALA A 378 10.88 7.13 7.89
CA ALA A 378 10.27 8.04 6.93
C ALA A 378 10.87 7.93 5.51
N ARG A 379 12.06 7.34 5.32
CA ARG A 379 12.69 7.12 4.01
C ARG A 379 12.13 5.93 3.22
N ALA A 380 11.16 5.20 3.75
CA ALA A 380 10.51 4.12 3.02
C ALA A 380 9.99 4.58 1.64
N GLU A 381 10.27 3.80 0.61
CA GLU A 381 9.87 4.08 -0.78
C GLU A 381 8.36 3.96 -0.94
N ILE A 382 7.76 2.98 -0.27
CA ILE A 382 6.33 2.68 -0.35
C ILE A 382 5.84 2.03 0.95
N TRP A 383 4.60 2.34 1.30
CA TRP A 383 3.86 1.75 2.41
C TRP A 383 2.71 0.93 1.84
N LEU A 384 2.76 -0.37 2.03
CA LEU A 384 1.67 -1.30 1.74
C LEU A 384 0.89 -1.51 3.05
N VAL A 385 -0.36 -1.08 3.08
CA VAL A 385 -1.20 -1.15 4.27
C VAL A 385 -2.33 -2.13 3.99
N GLU A 386 -2.42 -3.19 4.78
CA GLU A 386 -3.39 -4.29 4.67
C GLU A 386 -4.79 -3.85 5.12
N MET A 387 -5.32 -2.84 4.44
CA MET A 387 -6.60 -2.19 4.73
C MET A 387 -7.23 -1.76 3.40
N ASP A 388 -8.54 -1.55 3.40
CA ASP A 388 -9.30 -1.06 2.26
C ASP A 388 -10.53 -0.26 2.75
N HIS A 389 -10.88 0.76 1.97
CA HIS A 389 -12.02 1.65 2.20
C HIS A 389 -13.40 0.97 2.17
N ILE A 390 -13.52 -0.29 1.71
CA ILE A 390 -14.77 -1.05 1.76
C ILE A 390 -15.12 -1.42 3.21
N LEU A 391 -14.13 -1.80 4.02
CA LEU A 391 -14.34 -2.19 5.42
C LEU A 391 -13.95 -1.09 6.42
N ASP A 392 -13.11 -0.15 6.00
CA ASP A 392 -12.60 0.90 6.87
C ASP A 392 -13.20 2.28 6.57
N TYR A 393 -13.08 3.18 7.53
CA TYR A 393 -13.43 4.58 7.39
C TYR A 393 -12.50 5.27 6.37
N PRO A 394 -13.05 6.20 5.56
CA PRO A 394 -12.26 6.93 4.59
C PRO A 394 -11.25 7.85 5.30
N ARG A 395 -9.99 7.79 4.87
CA ARG A 395 -8.87 8.56 5.43
C ARG A 395 -8.07 9.20 4.30
N PRO A 396 -7.46 10.38 4.50
CA PRO A 396 -6.52 10.93 3.53
C PRO A 396 -5.30 10.02 3.39
N SER A 397 -4.74 9.85 2.20
CA SER A 397 -3.52 9.05 2.01
C SER A 397 -2.53 9.73 1.06
N MET A 398 -1.23 9.54 1.31
CA MET A 398 -0.16 10.04 0.44
C MET A 398 0.05 9.09 -0.76
N PRO A 399 0.58 9.57 -1.90
CA PRO A 399 0.73 8.74 -3.10
C PRO A 399 1.60 7.48 -2.92
N ASN A 400 2.55 7.49 -1.98
CA ASN A 400 3.42 6.36 -1.64
C ASN A 400 2.78 5.39 -0.63
N VAL A 401 1.53 5.60 -0.22
CA VAL A 401 0.79 4.71 0.69
C VAL A 401 -0.30 4.01 -0.12
N LYS A 402 -0.21 2.68 -0.22
CA LYS A 402 -1.13 1.83 -0.96
C LYS A 402 -1.90 0.94 0.00
N LEU A 403 -3.21 1.12 -0.03
CA LEU A 403 -4.17 0.26 0.65
C LEU A 403 -4.33 -1.01 -0.19
N ILE A 404 -3.98 -2.17 0.37
CA ILE A 404 -3.97 -3.48 -0.31
C ILE A 404 -4.79 -4.55 0.42
N GLY A 405 -5.78 -4.14 1.24
CA GLY A 405 -6.55 -5.06 2.08
C GLY A 405 -7.15 -6.26 1.34
N GLY A 406 -7.12 -7.41 2.01
CA GLY A 406 -7.65 -8.67 1.52
C GLY A 406 -6.61 -9.57 0.86
N THR A 407 -5.32 -9.43 1.16
CA THR A 407 -4.26 -10.30 0.61
C THR A 407 -4.38 -11.75 1.03
N ALA A 408 -5.02 -12.02 2.17
CA ALA A 408 -5.34 -13.38 2.63
C ALA A 408 -6.51 -14.04 1.87
N THR A 409 -7.29 -13.28 1.11
CA THR A 409 -8.49 -13.80 0.44
C THR A 409 -8.16 -14.57 -0.84
N GLY A 410 -9.08 -15.46 -1.23
CA GLY A 410 -8.99 -16.12 -2.52
C GLY A 410 -10.18 -17.04 -2.80
N SER A 411 -10.27 -17.54 -4.03
CA SER A 411 -11.27 -18.55 -4.38
C SER A 411 -11.16 -19.78 -3.47
N GLY A 412 -12.30 -20.34 -3.09
CA GLY A 412 -12.35 -21.55 -2.27
C GLY A 412 -11.66 -22.72 -2.97
N LYS A 413 -10.73 -23.36 -2.25
CA LYS A 413 -10.09 -24.61 -2.66
C LYS A 413 -10.96 -25.80 -2.22
N PRO A 414 -10.78 -26.99 -2.83
CA PRO A 414 -11.46 -28.19 -2.37
C PRO A 414 -11.22 -28.48 -0.89
N LEU A 415 -12.29 -28.63 -0.11
CA LEU A 415 -12.22 -28.92 1.31
C LEU A 415 -11.60 -30.32 1.57
N PRO A 416 -10.78 -30.48 2.61
CA PRO A 416 -10.37 -31.79 3.11
C PRO A 416 -11.58 -32.68 3.42
N THR A 417 -11.45 -33.99 3.22
CA THR A 417 -12.56 -34.96 3.31
C THR A 417 -13.40 -34.82 4.58
N GLN A 418 -12.76 -34.57 5.73
CA GLN A 418 -13.44 -34.41 7.02
C GLN A 418 -14.42 -33.22 7.07
N PHE A 419 -14.08 -32.12 6.40
CA PHE A 419 -14.93 -30.93 6.34
C PHE A 419 -15.92 -31.06 5.19
N LYS A 420 -15.47 -31.57 4.04
CA LYS A 420 -16.31 -31.69 2.85
C LYS A 420 -17.60 -32.48 3.13
N SER A 421 -17.50 -33.68 3.70
CA SER A 421 -18.68 -34.52 3.98
C SER A 421 -19.62 -33.87 5.00
N PHE A 422 -19.06 -33.19 6.00
CA PHE A 422 -19.83 -32.50 7.04
C PHE A 422 -20.60 -31.30 6.48
N MET A 423 -19.95 -30.51 5.63
CA MET A 423 -20.54 -29.35 4.95
C MET A 423 -21.60 -29.78 3.93
N ASP A 424 -21.32 -30.80 3.12
CA ASP A 424 -22.23 -31.32 2.09
C ASP A 424 -23.53 -31.90 2.69
N ASP A 425 -23.44 -32.57 3.84
CA ASP A 425 -24.58 -33.18 4.54
C ASP A 425 -25.44 -32.14 5.31
N ALA A 426 -25.01 -30.88 5.40
CA ALA A 426 -25.70 -29.83 6.14
C ALA A 426 -26.81 -29.15 5.32
N LYS A 427 -28.01 -29.74 5.29
CA LYS A 427 -29.16 -29.21 4.52
C LYS A 427 -29.61 -27.83 4.99
N GLU A 428 -29.63 -27.61 6.30
CA GLU A 428 -29.99 -26.34 6.92
C GLU A 428 -28.86 -25.30 6.81
N GLY A 429 -27.64 -25.76 6.55
CA GLY A 429 -26.43 -24.94 6.46
C GLY A 429 -25.52 -25.05 7.69
N VAL A 430 -24.41 -24.31 7.64
CA VAL A 430 -23.32 -24.40 8.62
C VAL A 430 -22.95 -23.02 9.16
N VAL A 431 -22.76 -22.96 10.48
CA VAL A 431 -22.16 -21.85 11.21
C VAL A 431 -20.66 -22.10 11.35
N ILE A 432 -19.83 -21.15 10.93
CA ILE A 432 -18.38 -21.21 11.16
C ILE A 432 -18.06 -20.33 12.37
N VAL A 433 -17.32 -20.86 13.36
CA VAL A 433 -16.92 -20.13 14.57
C VAL A 433 -15.40 -20.13 14.67
N SER A 434 -14.78 -18.94 14.62
CA SER A 434 -13.32 -18.75 14.72
C SER A 434 -13.00 -17.44 15.44
N LEU A 435 -12.38 -17.51 16.61
CA LEU A 435 -12.08 -16.35 17.47
C LEU A 435 -10.58 -16.00 17.50
N ASP A 436 -9.92 -16.13 16.36
CA ASP A 436 -8.47 -15.92 16.17
C ASP A 436 -7.54 -17.01 16.72
N ASN A 437 -6.27 -16.92 16.34
CA ASN A 437 -5.13 -17.64 16.90
C ASN A 437 -4.93 -17.32 18.40
N TYR A 438 -5.29 -16.10 18.84
CA TYR A 438 -5.05 -15.65 20.20
C TYR A 438 -6.02 -16.24 21.23
N VAL A 439 -7.15 -16.82 20.81
CA VAL A 439 -8.22 -17.30 21.69
C VAL A 439 -8.63 -18.74 21.37
N LEU A 440 -7.65 -19.58 21.01
CA LEU A 440 -7.85 -21.02 20.80
C LEU A 440 -8.34 -21.76 22.05
N SER A 441 -8.00 -21.25 23.23
CA SER A 441 -8.31 -21.83 24.53
C SER A 441 -9.13 -20.85 25.39
N LEU A 442 -10.42 -20.79 25.10
CA LEU A 442 -11.39 -20.06 25.91
C LEU A 442 -11.52 -20.66 27.33
N PRO A 443 -11.80 -19.86 28.37
CA PRO A 443 -12.18 -20.37 29.68
C PRO A 443 -13.34 -21.36 29.57
N GLU A 444 -13.27 -22.47 30.30
CA GLU A 444 -14.23 -23.57 30.25
C GLU A 444 -15.69 -23.10 30.33
N ALA A 445 -15.99 -22.16 31.24
CA ALA A 445 -17.33 -21.60 31.41
C ALA A 445 -17.87 -20.88 30.16
N ILE A 446 -17.00 -20.24 29.37
CA ILE A 446 -17.37 -19.57 28.12
C ILE A 446 -17.52 -20.63 27.02
N THR A 447 -16.57 -21.56 26.93
CA THR A 447 -16.59 -22.65 25.97
C THR A 447 -17.87 -23.48 26.06
N GLN A 448 -18.28 -23.87 27.27
CA GLN A 448 -19.52 -24.63 27.49
C GLN A 448 -20.77 -23.86 27.08
N LYS A 449 -20.79 -22.53 27.29
CA LYS A 449 -21.90 -21.69 26.81
C LYS A 449 -21.96 -21.65 25.28
N ILE A 450 -20.81 -21.49 24.60
CA ILE A 450 -20.76 -21.52 23.14
C ILE A 450 -21.26 -22.87 22.63
N ILE A 451 -20.73 -23.98 23.15
CA ILE A 451 -21.18 -25.32 22.79
C ILE A 451 -22.68 -25.48 22.96
N SER A 452 -23.23 -25.10 24.12
CA SER A 452 -24.66 -25.26 24.40
C SER A 452 -25.50 -24.51 23.37
N VAL A 453 -25.10 -23.29 22.99
CA VAL A 453 -25.77 -22.54 21.93
C VAL A 453 -25.65 -23.27 20.59
N LEU A 454 -24.45 -23.74 20.21
CA LEU A 454 -24.26 -24.47 18.95
C LEU A 454 -25.05 -25.79 18.89
N GLN A 455 -25.31 -26.43 20.04
CA GLN A 455 -26.16 -27.61 20.14
C GLN A 455 -27.64 -27.31 19.95
N ASP A 456 -28.10 -26.12 20.35
CA ASP A 456 -29.50 -25.72 20.25
C ASP A 456 -29.85 -25.14 18.87
N LEU A 457 -28.86 -24.60 18.15
CA LEU A 457 -29.07 -24.07 16.80
C LEU A 457 -29.57 -25.14 15.82
N PRO A 458 -30.42 -24.78 14.84
CA PRO A 458 -30.87 -25.72 13.81
C PRO A 458 -29.76 -26.08 12.80
N PHE A 459 -28.66 -25.34 12.82
CA PHE A 459 -27.54 -25.51 11.90
C PHE A 459 -26.49 -26.50 12.44
N LYS A 460 -25.69 -27.06 11.53
CA LYS A 460 -24.41 -27.65 11.91
C LYS A 460 -23.38 -26.56 12.18
N SER A 461 -22.32 -26.89 12.90
CA SER A 461 -21.27 -25.92 13.25
C SER A 461 -19.87 -26.46 13.05
N VAL A 462 -18.96 -25.64 12.53
CA VAL A 462 -17.52 -25.88 12.58
C VAL A 462 -16.95 -24.86 13.57
N PHE A 463 -16.36 -25.34 14.66
CA PHE A 463 -15.81 -24.50 15.72
C PHE A 463 -14.31 -24.71 15.83
N ARG A 464 -13.53 -23.67 15.52
CA ARG A 464 -12.09 -23.67 15.71
C ARG A 464 -11.77 -23.62 17.21
N SER A 465 -11.35 -24.74 17.79
CA SER A 465 -11.05 -24.90 19.21
C SER A 465 -10.25 -26.18 19.48
N ASN A 466 -9.51 -26.21 20.58
CA ASN A 466 -8.77 -27.39 21.05
C ASN A 466 -9.63 -28.42 21.80
N ILE A 467 -10.91 -28.15 22.00
CA ILE A 467 -11.79 -29.06 22.74
C ILE A 467 -12.27 -30.23 21.89
N SER A 468 -12.59 -31.34 22.56
CA SER A 468 -13.30 -32.46 21.95
C SER A 468 -14.74 -32.08 21.63
N SER A 469 -15.22 -32.47 20.45
CA SER A 469 -16.61 -32.25 20.08
C SER A 469 -17.55 -33.10 20.96
N PRO A 470 -18.58 -32.50 21.58
CA PRO A 470 -19.59 -33.24 22.34
C PRO A 470 -20.59 -33.98 21.44
N ASN A 471 -20.71 -33.58 20.17
CA ASN A 471 -21.54 -34.24 19.16
C ASN A 471 -20.95 -33.99 17.77
N SER A 472 -20.06 -34.89 17.33
CA SER A 472 -19.34 -34.76 16.05
C SER A 472 -20.23 -34.75 14.81
N LYS A 473 -21.49 -35.22 14.91
CA LYS A 473 -22.46 -35.14 13.81
C LYS A 473 -23.04 -33.74 13.63
N LYS A 474 -23.03 -32.92 14.69
CA LYS A 474 -23.60 -31.56 14.71
C LYS A 474 -22.54 -30.46 14.81
N ILE A 475 -21.45 -30.73 15.52
CA ILE A 475 -20.37 -29.77 15.79
C ILE A 475 -19.05 -30.45 15.45
N VAL A 476 -18.28 -29.91 14.51
CA VAL A 476 -16.88 -30.30 14.28
C VAL A 476 -15.99 -29.33 15.02
N THR A 477 -15.08 -29.84 15.84
CA THR A 477 -14.05 -29.03 16.51
C THR A 477 -12.67 -29.36 15.95
N SER A 478 -11.84 -28.34 15.77
CA SER A 478 -10.43 -28.51 15.37
C SER A 478 -9.60 -27.30 15.76
N SER A 479 -8.33 -27.51 16.11
CA SER A 479 -7.38 -26.42 16.40
C SER A 479 -7.07 -25.57 15.17
N TRP A 480 -7.26 -26.13 13.98
CA TRP A 480 -7.06 -25.46 12.70
C TRP A 480 -8.18 -25.80 11.72
N ILE A 481 -8.64 -24.81 10.95
CA ILE A 481 -9.68 -24.98 9.93
C ILE A 481 -9.26 -24.25 8.64
N PRO A 482 -9.61 -24.78 7.44
CA PRO A 482 -9.41 -24.07 6.18
C PRO A 482 -10.47 -22.95 6.04
N GLN A 483 -10.30 -21.86 6.79
CA GLN A 483 -11.32 -20.83 7.00
C GLN A 483 -11.86 -20.24 5.69
N ASN A 484 -10.98 -19.73 4.82
CA ASN A 484 -11.36 -19.23 3.50
C ASN A 484 -12.21 -20.23 2.69
N ASP A 485 -11.81 -21.51 2.68
CA ASP A 485 -12.49 -22.54 1.89
C ASP A 485 -13.84 -22.95 2.50
N LEU A 486 -13.94 -22.92 3.83
CA LEU A 486 -15.22 -23.10 4.53
C LEU A 486 -16.16 -21.93 4.25
N LEU A 487 -15.66 -20.69 4.28
CA LEU A 487 -16.45 -19.50 3.97
C LEU A 487 -16.92 -19.49 2.50
N ALA A 488 -16.11 -20.01 1.58
CA ALA A 488 -16.46 -20.18 0.17
C ALA A 488 -17.56 -21.23 -0.09
N HIS A 489 -17.83 -22.11 0.87
CA HIS A 489 -18.76 -23.21 0.67
C HIS A 489 -20.22 -22.72 0.66
N PRO A 490 -21.07 -23.16 -0.30
CA PRO A 490 -22.44 -22.65 -0.45
C PRO A 490 -23.38 -22.90 0.74
N ASN A 491 -23.05 -23.90 1.58
CA ASN A 491 -23.80 -24.19 2.81
C ASN A 491 -23.41 -23.30 4.01
N THR A 492 -22.39 -22.46 3.89
CA THR A 492 -22.03 -21.53 4.97
C THR A 492 -23.07 -20.43 5.08
N ARG A 493 -23.59 -20.22 6.29
CA ARG A 493 -24.68 -19.26 6.56
C ARG A 493 -24.22 -18.02 7.30
N VAL A 494 -23.32 -18.19 8.24
CA VAL A 494 -22.83 -17.10 9.09
C VAL A 494 -21.44 -17.44 9.60
N PHE A 495 -20.61 -16.41 9.71
CA PHE A 495 -19.31 -16.48 10.33
C PHE A 495 -19.35 -15.79 11.70
N VAL A 496 -19.26 -16.56 12.77
CA VAL A 496 -19.05 -16.05 14.12
C VAL A 496 -17.56 -15.79 14.29
N SER A 497 -17.21 -14.51 14.34
CA SER A 497 -15.83 -14.06 14.27
C SER A 497 -15.53 -13.02 15.30
N HIS A 498 -14.28 -12.95 15.70
CA HIS A 498 -13.78 -11.84 16.49
C HIS A 498 -13.55 -10.54 15.68
N CYS A 499 -13.71 -10.62 14.36
CA CYS A 499 -13.47 -9.55 13.40
C CYS A 499 -12.00 -9.11 13.31
N GLY A 500 -11.08 -10.08 13.33
CA GLY A 500 -9.70 -9.85 12.88
C GLY A 500 -9.65 -9.44 11.41
N ASN A 501 -8.56 -8.79 11.01
CA ASN A 501 -8.43 -8.17 9.70
C ASN A 501 -8.73 -9.17 8.56
N ASP A 502 -7.98 -10.26 8.49
CA ASP A 502 -8.11 -11.29 7.45
C ASP A 502 -9.50 -11.92 7.43
N GLY A 503 -10.03 -12.30 8.60
CA GLY A 503 -11.33 -12.95 8.71
C GLY A 503 -12.48 -12.07 8.21
N GLN A 504 -12.38 -10.75 8.36
CA GLN A 504 -13.36 -9.83 7.79
C GLN A 504 -13.27 -9.77 6.26
N TYR A 505 -12.07 -9.72 5.69
CA TYR A 505 -11.89 -9.74 4.25
C TYR A 505 -12.34 -11.06 3.62
N GLU A 506 -12.02 -12.21 4.23
CA GLU A 506 -12.48 -13.51 3.74
C GLU A 506 -14.01 -13.60 3.73
N ALA A 507 -14.66 -13.15 4.80
CA ALA A 507 -16.12 -13.13 4.88
C ALA A 507 -16.74 -12.18 3.86
N LEU A 508 -16.16 -10.99 3.68
CA LEU A 508 -16.58 -10.04 2.65
C LEU A 508 -16.43 -10.65 1.25
N PHE A 509 -15.29 -11.27 0.95
CA PHE A 509 -14.98 -11.85 -0.36
C PHE A 509 -15.98 -12.95 -0.75
N HIS A 510 -16.40 -13.78 0.21
CA HIS A 510 -17.37 -14.85 -0.01
C HIS A 510 -18.83 -14.44 0.30
N ALA A 511 -19.07 -13.15 0.58
CA ALA A 511 -20.39 -12.60 0.92
C ALA A 511 -21.09 -13.31 2.09
N VAL A 512 -20.32 -13.74 3.10
CA VAL A 512 -20.83 -14.41 4.30
C VAL A 512 -21.12 -13.37 5.40
N PRO A 513 -22.36 -13.31 5.94
CA PRO A 513 -22.67 -12.44 7.06
C PRO A 513 -21.80 -12.75 8.29
N VAL A 514 -21.32 -11.70 8.98
CA VAL A 514 -20.47 -11.84 10.17
C VAL A 514 -21.27 -11.52 11.43
N ASN A 515 -21.20 -12.41 12.42
CA ASN A 515 -21.61 -12.13 13.79
C ASN A 515 -20.36 -11.84 14.63
N ARG A 516 -20.21 -10.59 15.08
CA ARG A 516 -19.03 -10.14 15.82
C ARG A 516 -19.10 -10.55 17.28
N VAL A 517 -18.01 -11.15 17.76
CA VAL A 517 -17.74 -11.41 19.18
C VAL A 517 -16.54 -10.57 19.60
N GLY A 518 -16.73 -9.61 20.51
CA GLY A 518 -15.59 -8.84 21.06
C GLY A 518 -14.71 -9.74 21.92
N ILE A 519 -13.40 -9.75 21.65
CA ILE A 519 -12.39 -10.49 22.44
C ILE A 519 -11.19 -9.63 22.85
N ALA A 520 -11.28 -8.32 22.64
CA ALA A 520 -10.28 -7.30 23.01
C ALA A 520 -11.01 -5.97 23.22
#